data_AF-A0A451AF26-F1
#
_entry.id   AF-A0A451AF26-F1
#
_cell.length_a   1.000
_cell.length_b   1.000
_cell.length_c   1.000
_cell.angle_alpha   90.00
_cell.angle_beta   90.00
_cell.angle_gamma   90.00
#
_symmetry.space_group_name_H-M   'P 1'
#
loop_
_entity.id
_entity.type
_entity.pdbx_description
1 polymer ?
#
loop_
_entity_poly.entity_id
_entity_poly.type
_entity_poly.pdbx_seq_one_letter_code
_entity_poly.pdbx_strand_id
1 'polypeptide(L)'
;FWVHLANTPAIVQYKGLKYTDDDSDARWLAKLLRLGLLPVGYIYPKEQRAIRDLLRKRGQLIRKRTAHLLSIQNIITRNRGQSYGANDVKKLTPELVEQLLPNQNISLAVKSNLMVMETLSEAIRKIEKTVETQVRPY
;
A
#
# COMPACT_ATOMS: atom_id res chain seq x y z
N PHE A 1 -22.26 3.50 24.23
CA PHE A 1 -22.22 2.04 23.96
C PHE A 1 -20.80 1.66 23.55
N TRP A 2 -20.27 0.54 24.07
CA TRP A 2 -18.97 0.02 23.67
C TRP A 2 -19.15 -0.84 22.41
N VAL A 3 -18.27 -0.67 21.43
CA VAL A 3 -18.35 -1.38 20.14
C VAL A 3 -17.20 -2.38 20.05
N HIS A 4 -17.53 -3.64 19.75
CA HIS A 4 -16.55 -4.67 19.42
C HIS A 4 -16.48 -4.85 17.90
N LEU A 5 -15.31 -4.62 17.31
CA LEU A 5 -15.07 -4.95 15.90
C LEU A 5 -14.55 -6.38 15.83
N ALA A 6 -15.35 -7.32 15.34
CA ALA A 6 -14.90 -8.72 15.19
C ALA A 6 -13.72 -8.81 14.20
N ASN A 7 -12.66 -9.51 14.59
CA ASN A 7 -11.53 -9.85 13.72
C ASN A 7 -11.85 -11.14 12.96
N THR A 8 -12.57 -11.02 11.85
CA THR A 8 -13.08 -12.17 11.10
C THR A 8 -12.00 -13.15 10.62
N PRO A 9 -10.78 -12.73 10.18
CA PRO A 9 -9.70 -13.68 9.88
C PRO A 9 -9.25 -14.57 11.04
N ALA A 10 -9.39 -14.09 12.28
CA ALA A 10 -9.00 -14.85 13.47
C ALA A 10 -10.08 -15.82 13.96
N ILE A 11 -11.29 -15.77 13.40
CA ILE A 11 -12.41 -16.65 13.77
C ILE A 11 -12.37 -17.89 12.89
N VAL A 12 -12.02 -19.03 13.51
CA VAL A 12 -11.84 -20.33 12.81
C VAL A 12 -13.07 -20.74 12.01
N GLN A 13 -14.28 -20.47 12.53
CA GLN A 13 -15.53 -20.81 11.83
C GLN A 13 -15.65 -20.14 10.46
N TYR A 14 -15.09 -18.95 10.25
CA TYR A 14 -15.14 -18.28 8.95
C TYR A 14 -14.07 -18.76 7.96
N LYS A 15 -13.15 -19.63 8.40
CA LYS A 15 -12.11 -20.19 7.53
C LYS A 15 -12.71 -21.27 6.62
N GLY A 16 -13.04 -20.88 5.39
CA GLY A 16 -13.52 -21.82 4.35
C GLY A 16 -15.03 -22.02 4.32
N LEU A 17 -15.82 -21.22 5.04
CA LEU A 17 -17.27 -21.27 4.97
C LEU A 17 -17.76 -20.58 3.68
N LYS A 18 -18.46 -21.32 2.81
CA LYS A 18 -18.97 -20.83 1.51
C LYS A 18 -20.39 -20.25 1.60
N TYR A 19 -21.16 -20.65 2.60
CA TYR A 19 -22.55 -20.22 2.82
C TYR A 19 -22.81 -20.07 4.31
N THR A 20 -23.19 -18.87 4.71
CA THR A 20 -23.73 -18.52 6.03
C THR A 20 -24.83 -17.48 5.83
N ASP A 21 -25.76 -17.38 6.76
CA ASP A 21 -26.79 -16.32 6.76
C ASP A 21 -26.51 -15.31 7.90
N ASP A 22 -27.00 -14.08 7.74
CA ASP A 22 -26.70 -12.99 8.68
C ASP A 22 -27.18 -13.31 10.12
N ASP A 23 -28.28 -14.05 10.25
CA ASP A 23 -28.88 -14.41 11.54
C ASP A 23 -28.06 -15.47 12.31
N SER A 24 -27.52 -16.48 11.62
CA SER A 24 -26.65 -17.48 12.22
C SER A 24 -25.29 -16.88 12.59
N ASP A 25 -24.75 -15.99 11.75
CA ASP A 25 -23.52 -15.25 12.01
C ASP A 25 -23.66 -14.34 13.23
N ALA A 26 -24.75 -13.56 13.31
CA ALA A 26 -25.00 -12.69 14.46
C ALA A 26 -25.11 -13.49 15.76
N ARG A 27 -25.83 -14.62 15.75
CA ARG A 27 -25.94 -15.52 16.91
C ARG A 27 -24.59 -16.11 17.31
N TRP A 28 -23.77 -16.51 16.33
CA TRP A 28 -22.44 -17.03 16.58
C TRP A 28 -21.51 -15.98 17.19
N LEU A 29 -21.46 -14.78 16.62
CA LEU A 29 -20.68 -13.66 17.16
C LEU A 29 -21.14 -13.28 18.57
N ALA A 30 -22.44 -13.26 18.84
CA ALA A 30 -22.99 -13.01 20.16
C ALA A 30 -22.57 -14.09 21.17
N LYS A 31 -22.55 -15.37 20.76
CA LYS A 31 -22.04 -16.48 21.58
C LYS A 31 -20.56 -16.31 21.90
N LEU A 32 -19.72 -15.99 20.91
CA LEU A 32 -18.30 -15.73 21.12
C LEU A 32 -18.07 -14.54 22.06
N LEU A 33 -18.83 -13.46 21.89
CA LEU A 33 -18.76 -12.28 22.74
C LEU A 33 -19.16 -12.61 24.19
N ARG A 34 -20.28 -13.34 24.38
CA ARG A 34 -20.75 -13.77 25.70
C ARG A 34 -19.74 -14.63 26.44
N LEU A 35 -18.99 -15.46 25.72
CA LEU A 35 -17.95 -16.34 26.28
C LEU A 35 -16.60 -15.64 26.49
N GLY A 36 -16.45 -14.37 26.08
CA GLY A 36 -15.16 -13.65 26.13
C GLY A 36 -14.12 -14.17 25.13
N LEU A 37 -14.55 -14.96 24.14
CA LEU A 37 -13.69 -15.61 23.15
C LEU A 37 -13.64 -14.86 21.82
N LEU A 38 -14.45 -13.81 21.64
CA LEU A 38 -14.49 -13.06 20.39
C LEU A 38 -13.13 -12.42 20.09
N PRO A 39 -12.44 -12.83 19.01
CA PRO A 39 -11.26 -12.12 18.55
C PRO A 39 -11.70 -10.74 18.08
N VAL A 40 -11.17 -9.68 18.70
CA VAL A 40 -11.50 -8.30 18.35
C VAL A 40 -10.35 -7.62 17.61
N GLY A 41 -10.70 -6.84 16.60
CA GLY A 41 -9.79 -5.93 15.91
C GLY A 41 -9.56 -4.66 16.73
N TYR A 42 -8.38 -4.08 16.57
CA TYR A 42 -8.05 -2.82 17.24
C TYR A 42 -8.80 -1.64 16.61
N ILE A 43 -9.66 -0.99 17.39
CA ILE A 43 -10.34 0.25 17.01
C ILE A 43 -9.52 1.43 17.53
N TYR A 44 -8.89 2.17 16.63
CA TYR A 44 -8.09 3.34 17.01
C TYR A 44 -8.94 4.39 17.76
N PRO A 45 -8.46 4.87 18.93
CA PRO A 45 -9.01 6.05 19.61
C PRO A 45 -9.08 7.25 18.66
N LYS A 46 -10.05 8.14 18.86
CA LYS A 46 -10.32 9.26 17.93
C LYS A 46 -9.08 10.12 17.69
N GLU A 47 -8.30 10.33 18.74
CA GLU A 47 -7.09 11.12 18.81
C GLU A 47 -5.98 10.57 17.89
N GLN A 48 -5.95 9.25 17.70
CA GLN A 48 -4.93 8.56 16.90
C GLN A 48 -5.36 8.30 15.45
N ARG A 49 -6.63 8.54 15.10
CA ARG A 49 -7.16 8.26 13.75
C ARG A 49 -6.47 9.07 12.67
N ALA A 50 -6.14 10.33 12.97
CA ALA A 50 -5.44 11.21 12.02
C ALA A 50 -4.08 10.63 11.60
N ILE A 51 -3.28 10.15 12.56
CA ILE A 51 -1.97 9.54 12.30
C ILE A 51 -2.13 8.25 11.48
N ARG A 52 -3.09 7.40 11.84
CA ARG A 52 -3.41 6.19 11.07
C ARG A 52 -3.77 6.50 9.62
N ASP A 53 -4.61 7.51 9.40
CA ASP A 53 -5.07 7.86 8.06
C ASP A 53 -3.94 8.49 7.22
N LEU A 54 -3.01 9.22 7.86
CA LEU A 54 -1.76 9.66 7.25
C LEU A 54 -0.85 8.47 6.84
N LEU A 55 -0.71 7.46 7.70
CA LEU A 55 0.01 6.21 7.36
C LEU A 55 -0.66 5.43 6.22
N ARG A 56 -1.99 5.42 6.15
CA ARG A 56 -2.73 4.87 5.01
C ARG A 56 -2.45 5.64 3.73
N LYS A 57 -2.38 6.98 3.79
CA LYS A 57 -1.98 7.82 2.66
C LYS A 57 -0.58 7.47 2.16
N ARG A 58 0.38 7.29 3.07
CA ARG A 58 1.73 6.80 2.72
C ARG A 58 1.66 5.48 1.94
N GLY A 59 0.89 4.51 2.43
CA GLY A 59 0.69 3.22 1.74
C GLY A 59 0.11 3.38 0.32
N GLN A 60 -0.85 4.29 0.13
CA GLN A 60 -1.38 4.60 -1.20
C GLN A 60 -0.31 5.20 -2.14
N LEU A 61 0.51 6.13 -1.64
CA LEU A 61 1.59 6.74 -2.44
C LEU A 61 2.64 5.71 -2.85
N ILE A 62 3.01 4.79 -1.94
CA ILE A 62 3.93 3.69 -2.24
C ILE A 62 3.38 2.83 -3.38
N ARG A 63 2.09 2.45 -3.34
CA ARG A 63 1.46 1.67 -4.42
C ARG A 63 1.52 2.39 -5.76
N LYS A 64 1.21 3.70 -5.78
CA LYS A 64 1.32 4.54 -6.99
C LYS A 64 2.76 4.56 -7.52
N ARG A 65 3.75 4.75 -6.64
CA ARG A 65 5.17 4.75 -7.03
C ARG A 65 5.57 3.41 -7.63
N THR A 66 5.14 2.29 -7.04
CA THR A 66 5.40 0.95 -7.57
C THR A 66 4.75 0.75 -8.94
N ALA A 67 3.53 1.26 -9.16
CA ALA A 67 2.89 1.18 -10.48
C ALA A 67 3.70 1.91 -11.57
N HIS A 68 4.25 3.09 -11.28
CA HIS A 68 5.14 3.79 -12.22
C HIS A 68 6.45 3.03 -12.47
N LEU A 69 7.04 2.41 -11.43
CA LEU A 69 8.23 1.58 -11.58
C LEU A 69 7.98 0.39 -12.53
N LEU A 70 6.86 -0.32 -12.34
CA LEU A 70 6.46 -1.43 -13.21
C LEU A 70 6.18 -0.95 -14.64
N SER A 71 5.57 0.23 -14.79
CA SER A 71 5.35 0.85 -16.11
C SER A 71 6.67 1.07 -16.86
N ILE A 72 7.69 1.61 -16.19
CA ILE A 72 9.03 1.80 -16.77
C ILE A 72 9.64 0.45 -17.16
N GLN A 73 9.61 -0.55 -16.26
CA GLN A 73 10.14 -1.89 -16.55
C GLN A 73 9.46 -2.50 -17.78
N ASN A 74 8.13 -2.36 -17.90
CA ASN A 74 7.38 -2.84 -19.06
C ASN A 74 7.78 -2.11 -20.35
N ILE A 75 7.95 -0.78 -20.30
CA ILE A 75 8.39 0.00 -21.47
C ILE A 75 9.79 -0.41 -21.92
N ILE A 76 10.72 -0.62 -20.99
CA ILE A 76 12.07 -1.05 -21.32
C ILE A 76 12.05 -2.48 -21.89
N THR A 77 11.37 -3.40 -21.21
CA THR A 77 11.31 -4.82 -21.62
C THR A 77 10.75 -4.96 -23.04
N ARG A 78 9.67 -4.28 -23.38
CA ARG A 78 9.05 -4.39 -24.71
C ARG A 78 9.88 -3.76 -25.85
N ASN A 79 10.73 -2.78 -25.55
CA ASN A 79 11.51 -2.05 -26.56
C ASN A 79 12.96 -2.52 -26.70
N ARG A 80 13.52 -3.11 -25.64
CA ARG A 80 14.92 -3.57 -25.58
C ARG A 80 15.06 -5.09 -25.49
N GLY A 81 13.98 -5.82 -25.17
CA GLY A 81 14.05 -7.26 -24.89
C GLY A 81 14.80 -7.60 -23.59
N GLN A 82 15.10 -6.60 -22.75
CA GLN A 82 15.85 -6.74 -21.51
C GLN A 82 14.98 -6.39 -20.31
N SER A 83 15.01 -7.23 -19.28
CA SER A 83 14.33 -6.96 -18.02
C SER A 83 15.24 -6.14 -17.10
N TYR A 84 14.71 -5.06 -16.54
CA TYR A 84 15.43 -4.20 -15.60
C TYR A 84 14.94 -4.46 -14.19
N GLY A 85 15.85 -4.57 -13.24
CA GLY A 85 15.53 -4.63 -11.83
C GLY A 85 15.02 -3.27 -11.30
N ALA A 86 14.36 -3.30 -10.14
CA ALA A 86 13.88 -2.08 -9.49
C ALA A 86 15.03 -1.10 -9.15
N ASN A 87 16.23 -1.61 -8.87
CA ASN A 87 17.40 -0.78 -8.60
C ASN A 87 18.00 -0.18 -9.87
N ASP A 88 17.89 -0.86 -11.02
CA ASP A 88 18.36 -0.33 -12.30
C ASP A 88 17.48 0.85 -12.72
N VAL A 89 16.16 0.70 -12.58
CA VAL A 89 15.20 1.79 -12.86
C VAL A 89 15.48 3.03 -12.00
N LYS A 90 15.84 2.85 -10.72
CA LYS A 90 16.17 3.97 -9.82
C LYS A 90 17.47 4.69 -10.19
N LYS A 91 18.35 4.07 -10.97
CA LYS A 91 19.63 4.66 -11.43
C LYS A 91 19.50 5.32 -12.81
N LEU A 92 18.34 5.24 -13.46
CA LEU A 92 18.12 5.87 -14.76
C LEU A 92 18.17 7.39 -14.64
N THR A 93 19.09 8.01 -15.37
CA THR A 93 19.09 9.46 -15.59
C THR A 93 18.41 9.80 -16.92
N PRO A 94 17.92 11.04 -17.11
CA PRO A 94 17.31 11.45 -18.37
C PRO A 94 18.19 11.19 -19.60
N GLU A 95 19.52 11.36 -19.46
CA GLU A 95 20.51 11.14 -20.52
C GLU A 95 20.64 9.65 -20.84
N LEU A 96 20.70 8.81 -19.80
CA LEU A 96 20.75 7.36 -19.96
C LEU A 96 19.45 6.86 -20.62
N VAL A 97 18.30 7.44 -20.30
CA VAL A 97 17.02 7.09 -20.92
C VAL A 97 17.03 7.43 -22.42
N GLU A 98 17.61 8.54 -22.85
CA GLU A 98 17.75 8.87 -24.28
C GLU A 98 18.67 7.91 -25.02
N GLN A 99 19.81 7.55 -24.42
CA GLN A 99 20.72 6.53 -24.97
C GLN A 99 20.06 5.15 -25.05
N LEU A 100 19.26 4.80 -24.02
CA LEU A 100 18.52 3.54 -23.96
C LEU A 100 17.27 3.54 -24.82
N LEU A 101 16.67 4.67 -25.17
CA LEU A 101 15.44 4.70 -25.95
C LEU A 101 15.52 5.83 -26.98
N PRO A 102 16.13 5.57 -28.16
CA PRO A 102 16.35 6.61 -29.17
C PRO A 102 15.06 7.23 -29.71
N ASN A 103 13.93 6.52 -29.61
CA ASN A 103 12.63 7.08 -29.96
C ASN A 103 12.19 8.10 -28.91
N GLN A 104 12.06 9.36 -29.32
CA GLN A 104 11.72 10.50 -28.47
C GLN A 104 10.42 10.31 -27.67
N ASN A 105 9.38 9.72 -28.29
CA ASN A 105 8.09 9.51 -27.61
C ASN A 105 8.20 8.47 -26.50
N ILE A 106 8.98 7.42 -26.72
CA ILE A 106 9.19 6.35 -25.75
C ILE A 106 10.08 6.84 -24.61
N SER A 107 11.14 7.59 -24.93
CA SER A 107 12.00 8.27 -23.95
C SER A 107 11.20 9.22 -23.07
N LEU A 108 10.35 10.07 -23.67
CA LEU A 108 9.48 10.98 -22.93
C LEU A 108 8.52 10.25 -21.98
N ALA A 109 7.96 9.11 -22.41
CA ALA A 109 7.11 8.29 -21.56
C ALA A 109 7.85 7.77 -20.31
N VAL A 110 9.10 7.29 -20.46
CA VAL A 110 9.92 6.84 -19.32
C VAL A 110 10.30 8.01 -18.42
N LYS A 111 10.76 9.13 -18.99
CA LYS A 111 11.11 10.35 -18.22
C LYS A 111 9.94 10.88 -17.42
N SER A 112 8.74 10.90 -18.00
CA SER A 112 7.51 11.32 -17.33
C SER A 112 7.20 10.44 -16.12
N ASN A 113 7.38 9.11 -16.24
CA ASN A 113 7.20 8.21 -15.12
C ASN A 113 8.26 8.41 -14.02
N LEU A 114 9.53 8.64 -14.40
CA LEU A 114 10.62 8.92 -13.44
C LEU A 114 10.32 10.19 -12.62
N MET A 115 9.93 11.28 -13.28
CA MET A 115 9.57 12.54 -12.63
C MET A 115 8.43 12.36 -11.61
N VAL A 116 7.39 11.59 -11.97
CA VAL A 116 6.29 11.29 -11.04
C VAL A 116 6.77 10.41 -9.88
N MET A 117 7.64 9.42 -10.13
CA MET A 117 8.22 8.60 -9.06
C MET A 117 9.05 9.40 -8.06
N GLU A 118 9.80 10.40 -8.53
CA GLU A 118 10.59 11.30 -7.68
C GLU A 118 9.66 12.12 -6.79
N THR A 119 8.66 12.76 -7.39
CA THR A 119 7.63 13.54 -6.66
C THR A 119 6.93 12.69 -5.59
N LEU A 120 6.55 11.46 -5.94
CA LEU A 120 5.94 10.52 -4.99
C LEU A 120 6.91 10.14 -3.86
N SER A 121 8.19 9.96 -4.18
CA SER A 121 9.21 9.62 -3.17
C SER A 121 9.44 10.76 -2.20
N GLU A 122 9.43 12.01 -2.65
CA GLU A 122 9.47 13.18 -1.78
C GLU A 122 8.25 13.27 -0.86
N ALA A 123 7.05 13.08 -1.40
CA ALA A 123 5.82 13.09 -0.62
C ALA A 123 5.82 11.99 0.46
N ILE A 124 6.30 10.78 0.11
CA ILE A 124 6.48 9.67 1.06
C ILE A 124 7.46 10.05 2.17
N ARG A 125 8.64 10.58 1.83
CA ARG A 125 9.65 11.01 2.81
C ARG A 125 9.13 12.10 3.75
N LYS A 126 8.37 13.08 3.22
CA LYS A 126 7.74 14.13 4.03
C LYS A 126 6.78 13.54 5.06
N ILE A 127 5.96 12.57 4.64
CA ILE A 127 5.04 11.87 5.55
C ILE A 127 5.81 11.06 6.60
N GLU A 128 6.82 10.29 6.20
CA GLU A 128 7.65 9.47 7.11
C GLU A 128 8.30 10.34 8.19
N LYS A 129 8.97 11.42 7.79
CA LYS A 129 9.59 12.37 8.72
C LYS A 129 8.58 12.99 9.69
N THR A 130 7.38 13.30 9.22
CA THR A 130 6.31 13.89 10.05
C THR A 130 5.77 12.88 11.06
N VAL A 131 5.67 11.60 10.69
CA VAL A 131 5.21 10.55 11.61
C VAL A 131 6.29 10.23 12.64
N GLU A 132 7.57 10.17 12.24
CA GLU A 132 8.69 9.91 13.15
C GLU A 132 8.77 10.93 14.29
N THR A 133 8.48 12.21 14.06
CA THR A 133 8.46 13.22 15.13
C THR A 133 7.29 13.08 16.10
N GLN A 134 6.22 12.38 15.70
CA GLN A 134 5.01 12.19 16.50
C GLN A 134 5.02 10.89 17.29
N VAL A 135 5.83 9.91 16.87
CA VAL A 135 6.03 8.65 17.58
C VAL A 135 7.19 8.86 18.56
N ARG A 136 6.88 8.98 19.86
CA ARG A 136 7.93 9.02 20.89
C ARG A 136 8.78 7.74 20.79
N PRO A 137 10.12 7.82 20.87
CA PRO A 137 10.92 6.65 21.19
C PRO A 137 10.49 6.19 22.58
N TYR A 138 10.04 4.93 22.67
CA TYR A 138 9.85 4.24 23.95
C TYR A 138 11.22 3.92 24.55
#